data_AF-A0A7Y5ZDD6-F1
#
_entry.id   AF-A0A7Y5ZDD6-F1
#
_cell.length_a   1.000
_cell.length_b   1.000
_cell.length_c   1.000
_cell.angle_alpha   90.00
_cell.angle_beta   90.00
_cell.angle_gamma   90.00
#
_symmetry.space_group_name_H-M   'P 1'
#
loop_
_entity.id
_entity.type
_entity.pdbx_description
1 polymer ?
#
loop_
_entity_poly.entity_id
_entity_poly.type
_entity_poly.pdbx_seq_one_letter_code
_entity_poly.pdbx_strand_id
1 'polypeptide(L)' 'MPLLEDLTVYEDGDRYDVYDHSFPDEDAELGRGRLLGEITVTPEGEYVPAGVGAVYPFIAPARTLDEALEAFVGSA' A
#
# COMPACT_ATOMS: atom_id res chain seq x y z
N MET A 1 -6.84 11.50 -4.26
CA MET A 1 -6.23 10.47 -3.39
C MET A 1 -7.18 9.28 -3.41
N PRO A 2 -6.68 8.05 -3.60
CA PRO A 2 -7.50 6.85 -3.71
C PRO A 2 -8.19 6.51 -2.37
N LEU A 3 -9.34 5.83 -2.40
CA LEU A 3 -9.99 5.27 -1.21
C LEU A 3 -9.40 3.89 -0.87
N LEU A 4 -9.61 3.38 0.35
CA LEU A 4 -9.14 2.04 0.75
C LEU A 4 -9.74 0.94 -0.13
N GLU A 5 -11.00 1.11 -0.54
CA GLU A 5 -11.68 0.20 -1.47
C GLU A 5 -11.11 0.21 -2.89
N ASP A 6 -10.28 1.21 -3.21
CA ASP A 6 -9.62 1.35 -4.50
C ASP A 6 -8.22 0.70 -4.55
N LEU A 7 -7.79 0.09 -3.43
CA LEU A 7 -6.49 -0.56 -3.34
C LEU A 7 -6.60 -2.06 -3.60
N THR A 8 -5.71 -2.57 -4.45
CA THR A 8 -5.47 -4.01 -4.58
C THR A 8 -4.13 -4.33 -3.91
N VAL A 9 -4.16 -5.34 -3.03
CA VAL A 9 -2.98 -5.79 -2.29
C VAL A 9 -2.61 -7.20 -2.74
N TYR A 10 -1.36 -7.40 -3.13
CA TYR A 10 -0.81 -8.71 -3.46
C TYR A 10 0.19 -9.13 -2.39
N GLU A 11 -0.07 -10.27 -1.75
CA GLU A 11 0.81 -10.87 -0.75
C GLU A 11 1.86 -11.75 -1.41
N ASP A 12 3.13 -11.53 -1.05
CA ASP A 12 4.29 -12.33 -1.39
C ASP A 12 5.16 -12.54 -0.13
N GLY A 13 4.78 -13.54 0.67
CA GLY A 13 5.50 -13.88 1.90
C GLY A 13 5.41 -12.79 2.96
N ASP A 14 6.53 -12.12 3.24
CA ASP A 14 6.63 -11.00 4.18
C ASP A 14 6.40 -9.62 3.53
N ARG A 15 6.02 -9.59 2.25
CA ARG A 15 5.81 -8.38 1.47
C ARG A 15 4.38 -8.31 0.93
N TYR A 16 3.78 -7.12 0.97
CA TYR A 16 2.49 -6.82 0.37
C TYR A 16 2.65 -5.67 -0.63
N ASP A 17 2.49 -5.93 -1.92
CA ASP A 17 2.52 -4.88 -2.93
C ASP A 17 1.13 -4.20 -3.02
N VAL A 18 1.12 -2.87 -2.98
CA VAL A 18 -0.10 -2.05 -2.95
C VAL A 18 -0.26 -1.33 -4.28
N TYR A 19 -1.38 -1.57 -4.95
CA TYR A 19 -1.72 -0.97 -6.24
C TYR A 19 -3.00 -0.14 -6.15
N ASP A 20 -3.01 0.97 -6.86
CA ASP A 20 -4.17 1.83 -7.08
C ASP A 20 -4.86 1.44 -8.40
N HIS A 21 -6.13 1.05 -8.33
CA HIS A 21 -6.95 0.78 -9.53
C HIS A 21 -7.98 1.87 -9.83
N SER A 22 -7.98 2.98 -9.07
CA SER A 22 -8.97 4.06 -9.24
C SER A 22 -8.83 4.78 -10.58
N PHE A 23 -7.72 4.61 -11.28
CA PHE A 23 -7.50 5.12 -12.63
C PHE A 23 -7.04 4.00 -13.56
N PRO A 24 -7.64 3.84 -14.76
CA PRO A 24 -7.06 3.04 -15.83
C PRO A 24 -5.79 3.76 -16.31
N ASP A 25 -4.67 3.49 -15.66
CA ASP A 25 -3.37 3.95 -16.11
C ASP A 25 -2.99 3.16 -17.37
N GLU A 26 -2.75 3.85 -18.49
CA GLU A 26 -2.44 3.20 -19.78
C GLU A 26 -1.12 2.43 -19.73
N ASP A 27 -0.24 2.77 -18.77
CA ASP A 27 1.04 2.13 -18.51
C ASP A 27 0.99 1.05 -17.39
N ALA A 28 -0.16 0.85 -16.74
CA ALA A 28 -0.31 -0.21 -15.74
C ALA A 28 -0.26 -1.60 -16.39
N GLU A 29 0.38 -2.56 -15.72
CA GLU A 29 0.23 -3.96 -16.12
C GLU A 29 -1.25 -4.33 -16.11
N LEU A 30 -1.73 -4.86 -17.24
CA LEU A 30 -3.13 -5.24 -17.45
C LEU A 30 -3.65 -6.07 -16.27
N GLY A 31 -4.53 -5.46 -15.47
CA GLY A 31 -5.19 -6.10 -14.32
C GLY A 31 -4.61 -5.81 -12.94
N ARG A 32 -3.48 -5.09 -12.82
CA ARG A 32 -2.89 -4.73 -11.52
C ARG A 32 -3.05 -3.26 -11.12
N GLY A 33 -3.29 -2.36 -12.06
CA GLY A 33 -3.36 -0.92 -11.77
C GLY A 33 -1.97 -0.31 -11.53
N ARG A 34 -1.91 0.88 -10.93
CA ARG A 34 -0.65 1.60 -10.68
C ARG A 34 -0.02 1.17 -9.36
N LEU A 35 1.23 0.71 -9.38
CA LEU A 35 1.97 0.41 -8.15
C LEU A 35 2.18 1.68 -7.31
N LEU A 36 1.64 1.71 -6.10
CA LEU A 36 1.84 2.78 -5.13
C LEU A 36 3.05 2.52 -4.23
N GLY A 37 3.31 1.25 -3.91
CA GLY A 37 4.39 0.86 -3.03
C GLY A 37 4.23 -0.55 -2.48
N GLU A 38 4.87 -0.80 -1.36
CA GLU A 38 4.92 -2.09 -0.70
C GLU A 38 4.81 -1.94 0.81
N ILE A 39 4.36 -2.98 1.50
CA ILE A 39 4.36 -3.08 2.96
C ILE A 39 5.17 -4.33 3.32
N THR A 40 6.21 -4.18 4.12
CA THR A 40 7.03 -5.30 4.59
C THR A 40 6.72 -5.61 6.05
N VAL A 41 6.62 -6.90 6.41
CA VAL A 41 6.46 -7.35 7.79
C VAL A 41 7.83 -7.55 8.43
N THR A 42 8.11 -6.83 9.51
CA THR A 42 9.35 -7.01 10.26
C THR A 42 9.33 -8.35 11.03
N PRO A 43 10.51 -8.87 11.44
CA PRO A 43 10.56 -10.03 12.33
C PRO A 43 9.83 -9.83 13.67
N GLU A 44 9.63 -8.59 14.10
CA GLU A 44 8.83 -8.25 15.29
C GLU A 44 7.31 -8.22 15.02
N GLY A 45 6.87 -8.44 13.77
CA GLY A 45 5.47 -8.45 13.35
C GLY A 45 4.88 -7.06 13.08
N GLU A 46 5.71 -6.07 12.76
CA GLU A 46 5.27 -4.71 12.43
C GLU A 46 5.16 -4.55 10.91
N TYR A 47 4.12 -3.85 10.45
CA TYR A 47 3.89 -3.60 9.03
C TYR A 47 4.50 -2.25 8.63
N VAL A 48 5.45 -2.28 7.70
CA VAL A 48 6.23 -1.11 7.29
C VAL A 48 5.93 -0.76 5.82
N PRO A 49 5.10 0.26 5.56
CA PRO A 49 4.83 0.78 4.23
C PRO A 49 6.04 1.56 3.69
N ALA A 50 6.32 1.38 2.40
CA ALA A 50 7.34 2.08 1.64
C ALA A 50 6.84 2.32 0.21
N GLY A 51 7.26 3.42 -0.43
CA GLY A 51 6.97 3.67 -1.85
C GLY A 51 6.47 5.07 -2.15
N VAL A 52 6.17 5.29 -3.44
CA VAL A 52 5.81 6.59 -4.00
C VAL A 52 4.43 7.11 -3.56
N GLY A 53 3.53 6.20 -3.19
CA GLY A 53 2.20 6.52 -2.69
C GLY A 53 2.11 6.64 -1.17
N ALA A 54 3.17 6.35 -0.41
CA ALA A 54 3.16 6.53 1.04
C ALA A 54 3.27 8.03 1.37
N VAL A 55 2.14 8.70 1.56
CA VAL A 55 2.07 10.18 1.68
C VAL A 55 2.27 10.65 3.13
N TYR A 56 1.97 9.79 4.12
CA TYR A 56 2.21 10.15 5.51
C TYR A 56 3.68 9.95 5.89
N PRO A 57 4.33 10.93 6.56
CA PRO A 57 5.61 10.69 7.21
C PRO A 57 5.39 9.61 8.26
N PHE A 58 5.68 8.37 7.88
CA PHE A 58 5.39 7.15 8.61
C PHE A 58 5.80 7.27 10.09
N ILE A 59 4.81 7.33 10.99
CA ILE A 59 5.02 7.18 12.43
C ILE A 59 4.78 5.71 12.75
N ALA A 60 5.87 4.99 13.01
CA ALA A 60 5.82 3.61 13.46
C ALA A 60 5.04 3.46 14.79
N PRO A 61 4.35 2.32 15.04
CA PRO A 61 4.26 1.13 14.19
C PRO A 61 2.82 0.71 13.86
N ALA A 62 2.52 0.51 12.58
CA ALA A 62 1.32 -0.23 12.19
C ALA A 62 1.44 -1.69 12.68
N ARG A 63 0.41 -2.15 13.37
CA ARG A 63 0.27 -3.51 13.92
C ARG A 63 -0.62 -4.39 13.06
N THR A 64 -1.33 -3.80 12.10
CA THR A 64 -2.17 -4.50 11.14
C THR A 64 -1.88 -4.02 9.71
N LEU A 65 -2.27 -4.83 8.73
CA LEU A 65 -2.19 -4.47 7.33
C LEU A 65 -3.06 -3.23 7.02
N ASP A 66 -4.26 -3.15 7.59
CA ASP A 66 -5.16 -2.01 7.40
C ASP A 66 -4.54 -0.68 7.87
N GLU A 67 -3.91 -0.68 9.06
CA GLU A 67 -3.18 0.49 9.58
C GLU A 67 -2.04 0.91 8.66
N ALA A 68 -1.34 -0.06 8.04
CA ALA A 68 -0.28 0.23 7.09
C ALA A 68 -0.83 0.75 5.74
N LEU A 69 -2.02 0.31 5.32
CA LEU A 69 -2.68 0.79 4.10
C LEU A 69 -3.13 2.25 4.21
N GLU A 70 -3.43 2.75 5.42
CA GLU A 70 -3.75 4.17 5.65
C GLU A 70 -2.65 5.13 5.14
N ALA A 71 -1.39 4.67 5.13
CA ALA A 71 -0.27 5.44 4.61
C ALA A 71 -0.39 5.77 3.11
N PHE A 72 -1.15 4.96 2.35
CA PHE A 72 -1.29 5.07 0.89
C PHE A 72 -2.55 5.81 0.43
N VAL A 73 -3.57 5.90 1.29
CA VAL A 73 -4.82 6.62 0.99
C VAL A 73 -4.81 8.07 1.49
N GLY A 74 -3.94 8.39 2.44
CA GLY A 74 -3.90 9.71 3.07
C GLY A 74 -5.18 9.95 3.87
N SER A 75 -5.22 9.40 5.09
CA SER A 75 -6.33 9.60 6.02
C SER A 75 -6.64 11.09 6.18
N ALA A 76 -7.91 11.47 5.97
CA ALA A 76 -8.42 12.83 6.10
C ALA A 76 -8.53 13.28 7.56
#